data_AF-A0A9X0CT28-F1
#
_entry.id   AF-A0A9X0CT28-F1
#
_cell.length_a   1.000
_cell.length_b   1.000
_cell.length_c   1.000
_cell.angle_alpha   90.00
_cell.angle_beta   90.00
_cell.angle_gamma   90.00
#
_symmetry.space_group_name_H-M   'P 1'
#
loop_
_entity.id
_entity.type
_entity.pdbx_description
1 polymer ?
#
loop_
_entity_poly.entity_id
_entity_poly.type
_entity_poly.pdbx_seq_one_letter_code
_entity_poly.pdbx_strand_id
1 'polypeptide(L)'
;MRRIRRAIFRTRHNRLYTNAIINEQRRKPSGQMLAKYRFTEDRQQQLKEYPKAGENLPPKRPEDIVDDENKNVLIVGRAGIGKTLFCTKFLRDWASESLFNDTFDVAFLLKFRRFNSVFQKDLNLRELLTRSEYLAQTERLDDEVWNYILKNPDKVLLIFDGIDEFVDHSSIAKEDANAGFKNSEEEKMPLLLSTKRTFEILGFTSEQVEEYVQKFTANDKIAREKIWQHISSNINIYSLCYIPVNCFIICSCLLQVLMFYSGSDLTGVGLPTKITQIYKKATKLFFYKHNKKFRDIPHSREEIESDDLPPEMEEEFKRLGEIAFMG
;
A
#
# COMPACT_ATOMS: atom_id res chain seq x y z
N MET A 1 -12.26 13.72 -19.61
CA MET A 1 -12.04 13.95 -18.15
C MET A 1 -13.07 13.31 -17.22
N ARG A 2 -14.36 13.65 -17.26
CA ARG A 2 -15.39 13.08 -16.35
C ARG A 2 -15.47 11.54 -16.32
N ARG A 3 -15.18 10.86 -17.43
CA ARG A 3 -15.16 9.39 -17.51
C ARG A 3 -14.05 8.77 -16.65
N ILE A 4 -12.84 9.33 -16.68
CA ILE A 4 -11.67 8.86 -15.92
C ILE A 4 -11.93 9.03 -14.41
N ARG A 5 -12.41 10.21 -13.98
CA ARG A 5 -12.80 10.44 -12.58
C ARG A 5 -13.85 9.43 -12.10
N ARG A 6 -14.88 9.15 -12.93
CA ARG A 6 -15.90 8.13 -12.62
C ARG A 6 -15.33 6.71 -12.53
N ALA A 7 -14.39 6.33 -13.40
CA ALA A 7 -13.75 5.01 -13.37
C ALA A 7 -12.95 4.81 -12.07
N ILE A 8 -12.18 5.83 -11.67
CA ILE A 8 -11.42 5.84 -10.41
C ILE A 8 -12.39 5.71 -9.21
N PHE A 9 -13.45 6.52 -9.17
CA PHE A 9 -14.40 6.55 -8.06
C PHE A 9 -15.15 5.21 -7.85
N ARG A 10 -15.42 4.46 -8.92
CA ARG A 10 -16.19 3.20 -8.85
C ARG A 10 -15.46 2.02 -8.20
N THR A 11 -14.15 2.11 -7.97
CA THR A 11 -13.39 1.02 -7.34
C THR A 11 -13.67 0.88 -5.84
N ARG A 12 -14.07 -0.32 -5.41
CA ARG A 12 -14.38 -0.66 -4.02
C ARG A 12 -13.11 -0.93 -3.21
N HIS A 13 -12.37 0.10 -2.80
CA HIS A 13 -11.13 -0.07 -2.01
C HIS A 13 -11.13 0.63 -0.64
N ASN A 14 -12.29 1.04 -0.10
CA ASN A 14 -12.31 1.98 1.02
C ASN A 14 -12.82 1.49 2.38
N ARG A 15 -13.37 0.27 2.50
CA ARG A 15 -14.04 -0.14 3.75
C ARG A 15 -13.08 -0.23 4.94
N LEU A 16 -11.80 -0.53 4.69
CA LEU A 16 -10.78 -0.73 5.73
C LEU A 16 -9.70 0.35 5.72
N TYR A 17 -9.90 1.44 4.99
CA TYR A 17 -8.88 2.48 4.92
C TYR A 17 -8.87 3.29 6.22
N THR A 18 -7.70 3.35 6.86
CA THR A 18 -7.39 4.22 7.99
C THR A 18 -6.19 5.07 7.58
N ASN A 19 -6.26 6.38 7.83
CA ASN A 19 -5.16 7.28 7.50
C ASN A 19 -3.95 6.89 8.34
N ALA A 20 -2.83 6.58 7.72
CA ALA A 20 -1.56 6.47 8.44
C ALA A 20 -0.99 7.87 8.70
N ILE A 21 -0.15 8.00 9.72
CA ILE A 21 0.56 9.24 10.01
C ILE A 21 1.62 9.49 8.94
N ILE A 22 1.68 10.73 8.46
CA ILE A 22 2.64 11.18 7.44
C ILE A 22 3.37 12.41 7.97
N ASN A 23 4.70 12.36 7.91
CA ASN A 23 5.57 13.46 8.33
C ASN A 23 6.55 13.86 7.23
N GLU A 24 6.83 15.15 7.12
CA GLU A 24 7.88 15.66 6.25
C GLU A 24 9.26 15.39 6.85
N GLN A 25 10.14 14.78 6.06
CA GLN A 25 11.52 14.50 6.45
C GLN A 25 12.39 15.72 6.13
N ARG A 26 13.17 16.18 7.12
CA ARG A 26 14.25 17.13 6.84
C ARG A 26 15.30 16.43 5.99
N ARG A 27 15.65 17.05 4.85
CA ARG A 27 16.60 16.54 3.86
C ARG A 27 17.86 15.99 4.55
N LYS A 28 18.11 14.68 4.46
CA LYS A 28 19.42 14.13 4.84
C LYS A 28 20.42 14.54 3.75
N PRO A 29 21.62 15.02 4.09
CA PRO A 29 22.61 15.51 3.12
C PRO A 29 23.20 14.44 2.19
N SER A 30 22.80 13.17 2.32
CA SER A 30 23.20 12.08 1.43
C SER A 30 22.00 11.65 0.59
N GLY A 31 22.16 11.62 -0.74
CA GLY A 31 21.17 11.17 -1.73
C GLY A 31 20.77 9.69 -1.61
N GLN A 32 20.56 9.19 -0.40
CA GLN A 32 20.04 7.87 -0.10
C GLN A 32 18.51 7.90 -0.26
N MET A 33 18.01 7.36 -1.37
CA MET A 33 16.58 7.14 -1.62
C MET A 33 15.95 6.08 -0.70
N LEU A 34 16.76 5.35 0.07
CA LEU A 34 16.32 4.27 0.95
C LEU A 34 16.43 4.70 2.42
N ALA A 35 15.30 4.80 3.11
CA ALA A 35 15.27 4.88 4.56
C ALA A 35 15.83 3.58 5.14
N LYS A 36 17.06 3.61 5.68
CA LYS A 36 17.63 2.48 6.41
C LYS A 36 16.95 2.37 7.78
N TYR A 37 16.10 1.35 7.93
CA TYR A 37 15.50 1.01 9.21
C TYR A 37 16.39 -0.01 9.94
N ARG A 38 17.01 0.39 11.05
CA ARG A 38 17.57 -0.56 12.02
C ARG A 38 16.53 -0.76 13.11
N PHE A 39 15.79 -1.85 13.02
CA PHE A 39 14.90 -2.21 14.10
C PHE A 39 15.68 -2.91 15.20
N THR A 40 15.39 -2.54 16.44
CA THR A 40 15.77 -3.34 17.59
C THR A 40 14.85 -4.56 17.66
N GLU A 41 15.36 -5.70 18.12
CA GLU A 41 14.53 -6.90 18.33
C GLU A 41 13.53 -6.72 19.50
N ASP A 42 13.77 -5.71 20.33
CA ASP A 42 12.97 -5.36 21.50
C ASP A 42 11.67 -4.62 21.10
N ARG A 43 10.53 -5.31 21.26
CA ARG A 43 9.20 -4.76 20.91
C ARG A 43 8.81 -3.52 21.72
N GLN A 44 9.29 -3.35 22.95
CA GLN A 44 9.01 -2.13 23.72
C GLN A 44 9.74 -0.93 23.15
N GLN A 45 10.96 -1.14 22.64
CA GLN A 45 11.70 -0.09 21.94
C GLN A 45 11.05 0.23 20.59
N GLN A 46 10.55 -0.78 19.86
CA GLN A 46 9.78 -0.55 18.63
C GLN A 46 8.57 0.37 18.87
N LEU A 47 7.83 0.14 19.95
CA LEU A 47 6.69 0.99 20.37
C LEU A 47 7.09 2.42 20.71
N LYS A 48 8.36 2.70 21.01
CA LYS A 48 8.86 4.06 21.20
C LYS A 48 9.16 4.76 19.87
N GLU A 49 9.49 4.01 18.82
CA GLU A 49 9.78 4.55 17.48
C GLU A 49 8.52 4.76 16.63
N TYR A 50 7.49 3.96 16.85
CA TYR A 50 6.22 4.14 16.17
C TYR A 50 5.61 5.50 16.49
N PRO A 51 4.82 6.08 15.57
CA PRO A 51 4.23 7.40 15.77
C PRO A 51 3.38 7.38 17.05
N LYS A 52 3.88 8.07 18.08
CA LYS A 52 3.12 8.36 19.29
C LYS A 52 2.19 9.52 18.96
N ALA A 53 0.93 9.38 19.34
CA ALA A 53 0.05 10.54 19.40
C ALA A 53 0.67 11.54 20.39
N GLY A 54 1.22 12.65 19.89
CA GLY A 54 1.62 13.79 20.72
C GLY A 54 3.04 14.35 20.59
N GLU A 55 3.95 13.88 19.73
CA GLU A 55 5.28 14.50 19.63
C GLU A 55 5.43 15.51 18.45
N ASN A 56 5.27 16.80 18.82
CA ASN A 56 5.78 18.07 18.28
C ASN A 56 5.43 18.60 16.88
N LEU A 57 4.75 17.89 15.98
CA LEU A 57 4.11 18.50 14.80
C LEU A 57 2.78 17.80 14.50
N PRO A 58 1.72 18.53 14.09
CA PRO A 58 0.50 17.89 13.65
C PRO A 58 0.80 17.04 12.41
N PRO A 59 0.24 15.81 12.32
CA PRO A 59 0.40 14.97 11.14
C PRO A 59 -0.03 15.73 9.89
N LYS A 60 0.75 15.61 8.82
CA LYS A 60 0.43 16.27 7.56
C LYS A 60 -0.78 15.61 6.94
N ARG A 61 -1.75 16.42 6.54
CA ARG A 61 -2.90 15.94 5.78
C ARG A 61 -2.49 15.79 4.31
N PRO A 62 -3.20 14.97 3.51
CA PRO A 62 -2.89 14.81 2.10
C PRO A 62 -2.80 16.12 1.31
N GLU A 63 -3.58 17.14 1.69
CA GLU A 63 -3.56 18.48 1.08
C GLU A 63 -2.25 19.22 1.36
N ASP A 64 -1.58 18.93 2.47
CA ASP A 64 -0.33 19.60 2.88
C ASP A 64 0.91 18.97 2.21
N ILE A 65 0.73 17.93 1.38
CA ILE A 65 1.82 17.18 0.72
C ILE A 65 2.17 17.81 -0.63
N VAL A 66 1.17 18.20 -1.41
CA VAL A 66 1.34 18.79 -2.75
C VAL A 66 0.69 20.18 -2.75
N ASP A 67 1.49 21.19 -3.05
CA ASP A 67 1.08 22.59 -3.14
C ASP A 67 1.81 23.31 -4.30
N ASP A 68 1.53 24.61 -4.48
CA ASP A 68 2.09 25.42 -5.57
C ASP A 68 3.63 25.51 -5.55
N GLU A 69 4.25 25.40 -4.36
CA GLU A 69 5.69 25.41 -4.17
C GLU A 69 6.32 24.00 -4.33
N ASN A 70 5.53 22.96 -4.10
CA ASN A 70 5.96 21.57 -3.92
C ASN A 70 5.38 20.62 -4.96
N LYS A 71 5.86 20.78 -6.20
CA LYS A 71 5.40 19.97 -7.35
C LYS A 71 6.01 18.56 -7.41
N ASN A 72 7.21 18.35 -6.85
CA ASN A 72 7.92 17.07 -6.90
C ASN A 72 8.17 16.49 -5.50
N VAL A 73 7.37 15.48 -5.16
CA VAL A 73 7.33 14.89 -3.82
C VAL A 73 7.72 13.41 -3.87
N LEU A 74 8.60 13.00 -2.95
CA LEU A 74 8.91 11.59 -2.70
C LEU A 74 8.16 11.10 -1.47
N ILE A 75 7.47 9.97 -1.59
CA ILE A 75 6.85 9.30 -0.45
C ILE A 75 7.62 8.02 -0.14
N VAL A 76 8.16 7.96 1.06
CA VAL A 76 8.91 6.81 1.57
C VAL A 76 8.16 6.16 2.73
N GLY A 77 8.57 4.94 3.06
CA GLY A 77 8.01 4.21 4.18
C GLY A 77 8.33 2.73 4.10
N ARG A 78 8.16 2.04 5.22
CA ARG A 78 8.47 0.62 5.37
C ARG A 78 7.63 -0.27 4.43
N ALA A 79 8.09 -1.50 4.21
CA ALA A 79 7.29 -2.51 3.51
C ALA A 79 5.98 -2.74 4.26
N GLY A 80 4.86 -2.87 3.53
CA GLY A 80 3.55 -3.09 4.14
C GLY A 80 2.93 -1.89 4.86
N ILE A 81 3.60 -0.72 4.88
CA ILE A 81 3.11 0.47 5.58
C ILE A 81 1.90 1.13 4.92
N GLY A 82 1.60 0.77 3.66
CA GLY A 82 0.46 1.30 2.92
C GLY A 82 0.78 2.34 1.86
N LYS A 83 2.02 2.44 1.35
CA LYS A 83 2.40 3.37 0.25
C LYS A 83 1.46 3.27 -0.96
N THR A 84 1.27 2.07 -1.51
CA THR A 84 0.33 1.82 -2.63
C THR A 84 -1.12 2.20 -2.29
N LEU A 85 -1.54 1.93 -1.05
CA LEU A 85 -2.89 2.28 -0.58
C LEU A 85 -3.06 3.80 -0.47
N PHE A 86 -2.02 4.50 0.00
CA PHE A 86 -1.96 5.96 0.02
C PHE A 86 -2.07 6.53 -1.40
N CYS A 87 -1.23 6.09 -2.35
CA CYS A 87 -1.27 6.57 -3.75
C CYS A 87 -2.65 6.36 -4.39
N THR A 88 -3.27 5.20 -4.13
CA THR A 88 -4.61 4.87 -4.62
C THR A 88 -5.68 5.76 -3.99
N LYS A 89 -5.62 5.98 -2.67
CA LYS A 89 -6.53 6.87 -1.94
C LYS A 89 -6.40 8.31 -2.42
N PHE A 90 -5.17 8.80 -2.54
CA PHE A 90 -4.82 10.14 -2.98
C PHE A 90 -5.42 10.46 -4.35
N LEU A 91 -5.25 9.56 -5.31
CA LEU A 91 -5.88 9.69 -6.63
C LEU A 91 -7.41 9.71 -6.55
N ARG A 92 -8.00 8.87 -5.70
CA ARG A 92 -9.46 8.80 -5.58
C ARG A 92 -10.05 10.05 -4.93
N ASP A 93 -9.39 10.60 -3.93
CA ASP A 93 -9.84 11.82 -3.26
C ASP A 93 -9.73 13.04 -4.17
N TRP A 94 -8.69 13.10 -5.02
CA TRP A 94 -8.66 14.03 -6.14
C TRP A 94 -9.86 13.80 -7.08
N ALA A 95 -10.16 12.55 -7.43
CA ALA A 95 -11.28 12.23 -8.34
C ALA A 95 -12.67 12.53 -7.74
N SER A 96 -12.81 12.59 -6.41
CA SER A 96 -14.02 13.01 -5.71
C SER A 96 -14.10 14.51 -5.42
N GLU A 97 -13.17 15.31 -5.97
CA GLU A 97 -13.13 16.77 -5.76
C GLU A 97 -12.94 17.17 -4.29
N SER A 98 -12.39 16.26 -3.48
CA SER A 98 -12.11 16.50 -2.06
C SER A 98 -10.67 16.91 -1.79
N LEU A 99 -9.79 16.90 -2.80
CA LEU A 99 -8.40 17.34 -2.71
C LEU A 99 -8.05 18.33 -3.82
N PHE A 100 -7.09 19.19 -3.52
CA PHE A 100 -6.43 20.13 -4.44
C PHE A 100 -7.33 21.21 -5.05
N ASN A 101 -8.58 21.44 -4.61
CA ASN A 101 -9.39 22.60 -5.01
C ASN A 101 -9.28 23.00 -6.51
N ASP A 102 -9.35 22.02 -7.43
CA ASP A 102 -9.20 22.21 -8.88
C ASP A 102 -7.82 22.71 -9.39
N THR A 103 -6.76 22.55 -8.59
CA THR A 103 -5.37 22.74 -9.02
C THR A 103 -5.04 21.83 -10.20
N PHE A 104 -5.47 20.56 -10.17
CA PHE A 104 -5.20 19.57 -11.22
C PHE A 104 -6.49 19.12 -11.93
N ASP A 105 -6.49 19.24 -13.25
CA ASP A 105 -7.60 18.82 -14.11
C ASP A 105 -7.50 17.34 -14.47
N VAL A 106 -6.28 16.81 -14.58
CA VAL A 106 -5.96 15.43 -14.99
C VAL A 106 -5.04 14.79 -13.95
N ALA A 107 -5.26 13.51 -13.63
CA ALA A 107 -4.33 12.74 -12.79
C ALA A 107 -4.14 11.31 -13.30
N PHE A 108 -2.91 10.81 -13.20
CA PHE A 108 -2.51 9.46 -13.61
C PHE A 108 -1.80 8.72 -12.48
N LEU A 109 -2.16 7.45 -12.26
CA LEU A 109 -1.43 6.54 -11.37
C LEU A 109 -0.69 5.49 -12.21
N LEU A 110 0.63 5.50 -12.11
CA LEU A 110 1.54 4.60 -12.81
C LEU A 110 2.16 3.63 -11.79
N LYS A 111 1.76 2.35 -11.86
CA LYS A 111 2.31 1.29 -11.02
C LYS A 111 3.49 0.64 -11.71
N PHE A 112 4.70 0.81 -11.15
CA PHE A 112 5.94 0.43 -11.82
C PHE A 112 6.07 -1.07 -12.09
N ARG A 113 5.46 -1.91 -11.24
CA ARG A 113 5.31 -3.35 -11.46
C ARG A 113 4.76 -3.72 -12.84
N ARG A 114 3.91 -2.86 -13.43
CA ARG A 114 3.30 -3.10 -14.74
C ARG A 114 4.30 -2.97 -15.90
N PHE A 115 5.43 -2.31 -15.70
CA PHE A 115 6.46 -2.14 -16.73
C PHE A 115 7.49 -3.26 -16.73
N ASN A 116 7.59 -4.05 -15.65
CA ASN A 116 8.53 -5.18 -15.55
C ASN A 116 8.23 -6.31 -16.56
N SER A 117 6.97 -6.43 -17.01
CA SER A 117 6.53 -7.47 -17.95
C SER A 117 6.53 -7.03 -19.42
N VAL A 118 6.93 -5.79 -19.71
CA VAL A 118 6.83 -5.23 -21.07
C VAL A 118 8.17 -5.42 -21.78
N PHE A 119 8.19 -6.18 -22.87
CA PHE A 119 9.35 -6.39 -23.76
C PHE A 119 9.88 -5.10 -24.43
N GLN A 120 9.17 -3.99 -24.26
CA GLN A 120 9.53 -2.67 -24.76
C GLN A 120 10.26 -1.90 -23.65
N LYS A 121 11.58 -1.79 -23.77
CA LYS A 121 12.44 -1.08 -22.81
C LYS A 121 12.25 0.44 -22.84
N ASP A 122 11.76 0.99 -23.96
CA ASP A 122 11.60 2.44 -24.12
C ASP A 122 10.16 2.79 -24.47
N LEU A 123 9.62 3.79 -23.78
CA LEU A 123 8.27 4.33 -23.98
C LEU A 123 8.35 5.84 -24.21
N ASN A 124 7.50 6.38 -25.09
CA ASN A 124 7.25 7.83 -25.12
C ASN A 124 6.21 8.23 -24.04
N LEU A 125 6.02 9.54 -23.82
CA LEU A 125 5.13 10.04 -22.79
C LEU A 125 3.68 9.57 -22.98
N ARG A 126 3.16 9.60 -24.22
CA ARG A 126 1.79 9.17 -24.52
C ARG A 126 1.56 7.70 -24.19
N GLU A 127 2.53 6.85 -24.56
CA GLU A 127 2.54 5.42 -24.28
C GLU A 127 2.68 5.12 -22.78
N LEU A 128 3.45 5.93 -22.05
CA LEU A 128 3.56 5.83 -20.59
C LEU A 128 2.21 6.13 -19.92
N LEU A 129 1.59 7.27 -20.24
CA LEU A 129 0.32 7.69 -19.63
C LEU A 129 -0.84 6.75 -19.98
N THR A 130 -0.84 6.18 -21.20
CA THR A 130 -1.82 5.18 -21.62
C THR A 130 -1.75 3.90 -20.77
N ARG A 131 -0.59 3.58 -20.18
CA ARG A 131 -0.41 2.42 -19.28
C ARG A 131 -0.82 2.67 -17.83
N SER A 132 -1.34 3.85 -17.49
CA SER A 132 -1.84 4.13 -16.15
C SER A 132 -2.97 3.18 -15.72
N GLU A 133 -3.06 2.93 -14.41
CA GLU A 133 -3.87 1.86 -13.82
C GLU A 133 -5.35 1.86 -14.26
N TYR A 134 -5.93 3.05 -14.42
CA TYR A 134 -7.36 3.24 -14.71
C TYR A 134 -7.66 3.55 -16.19
N LEU A 135 -6.64 3.70 -17.03
CA LEU A 135 -6.80 3.89 -18.48
C LEU A 135 -6.51 2.62 -19.27
N ALA A 136 -5.55 1.83 -18.81
CA ALA A 136 -5.10 0.62 -19.49
C ALA A 136 -6.20 -0.45 -19.68
N GLN A 137 -7.34 -0.30 -19.01
CA GLN A 137 -8.46 -1.24 -19.10
C GLN A 137 -9.55 -0.81 -20.08
N THR A 138 -9.56 0.44 -20.57
CA THR A 138 -10.76 0.96 -21.25
C THR A 138 -10.56 1.71 -22.57
N GLU A 139 -9.43 2.36 -22.90
CA GLU A 139 -9.28 3.09 -24.19
C GLU A 139 -7.86 3.68 -24.35
N ARG A 140 -7.46 4.00 -25.59
CA ARG A 140 -6.29 4.88 -25.86
C ARG A 140 -6.59 6.30 -25.34
N LEU A 141 -5.56 7.05 -24.96
CA LEU A 141 -5.70 8.49 -24.73
C LEU A 141 -6.19 9.17 -26.01
N ASP A 142 -7.42 9.69 -25.98
CA ASP A 142 -8.02 10.46 -27.06
C ASP A 142 -7.14 11.68 -27.44
N ASP A 143 -7.13 12.04 -28.72
CA ASP A 143 -6.29 13.12 -29.24
C ASP A 143 -6.68 14.48 -28.63
N GLU A 144 -7.95 14.72 -28.33
CA GLU A 144 -8.39 15.94 -27.63
C GLU A 144 -7.78 16.03 -26.22
N VAL A 145 -7.81 14.92 -25.47
CA VAL A 145 -7.25 14.84 -24.12
C VAL A 145 -5.73 14.98 -24.17
N TRP A 146 -5.09 14.33 -25.14
CA TRP A 146 -3.66 14.43 -25.36
C TRP A 146 -3.23 15.87 -25.68
N ASN A 147 -3.90 16.53 -26.62
CA ASN A 147 -3.65 17.92 -26.97
C ASN A 147 -3.88 18.87 -25.78
N TYR A 148 -4.87 18.58 -24.94
CA TYR A 148 -5.10 19.34 -23.71
C TYR A 148 -3.95 19.20 -22.72
N ILE A 149 -3.45 17.96 -22.51
CA ILE A 149 -2.32 17.68 -21.62
C ILE A 149 -1.07 18.44 -22.06
N LEU A 150 -0.76 18.42 -23.36
CA LEU A 150 0.39 19.15 -23.91
C LEU A 150 0.28 20.67 -23.73
N LYS A 151 -0.94 21.21 -23.84
CA LYS A 151 -1.20 22.65 -23.63
C LYS A 151 -1.22 23.08 -22.16
N ASN A 152 -1.48 22.14 -21.23
CA ASN A 152 -1.70 22.45 -19.81
C ASN A 152 -0.91 21.51 -18.88
N PRO A 153 0.43 21.44 -18.97
CA PRO A 153 1.22 20.50 -18.17
C PRO A 153 1.10 20.75 -16.66
N ASP A 154 0.97 22.01 -16.20
CA ASP A 154 0.79 22.34 -14.78
C ASP A 154 -0.55 21.86 -14.20
N LYS A 155 -1.49 21.45 -15.05
CA LYS A 155 -2.80 20.90 -14.65
C LYS A 155 -2.80 19.38 -14.57
N VAL A 156 -1.64 18.73 -14.74
CA VAL A 156 -1.51 17.27 -14.77
C VAL A 156 -0.76 16.77 -13.53
N LEU A 157 -1.41 15.89 -12.77
CA LEU A 157 -0.82 15.19 -11.64
C LEU A 157 -0.34 13.79 -12.05
N LEU A 158 0.93 13.50 -11.80
CA LEU A 158 1.52 12.16 -12.01
C LEU A 158 1.85 11.52 -10.66
N ILE A 159 1.30 10.33 -10.42
CA ILE A 159 1.56 9.54 -9.22
C ILE A 159 2.27 8.26 -9.63
N PHE A 160 3.46 8.06 -9.10
CA PHE A 160 4.32 6.92 -9.37
C PHE A 160 4.34 5.99 -8.14
N ASP A 161 3.91 4.74 -8.30
CA ASP A 161 3.84 3.73 -7.24
C ASP A 161 4.78 2.56 -7.52
N GLY A 162 5.58 2.16 -6.52
CA GLY A 162 6.51 1.03 -6.61
C GLY A 162 7.79 1.29 -7.42
N ILE A 163 8.37 2.50 -7.35
CA ILE A 163 9.62 2.83 -8.07
C ILE A 163 10.76 1.86 -7.71
N ASP A 164 10.80 1.40 -6.46
CA ASP A 164 11.73 0.39 -5.95
C ASP A 164 11.52 -1.00 -6.56
N GLU A 165 10.35 -1.27 -7.13
CA GLU A 165 10.04 -2.53 -7.81
C GLU A 165 10.48 -2.53 -9.28
N PHE A 166 11.05 -1.43 -9.79
CA PHE A 166 11.50 -1.35 -11.18
C PHE A 166 12.85 -2.04 -11.36
N VAL A 167 12.87 -3.06 -12.23
CA VAL A 167 14.05 -3.93 -12.42
C VAL A 167 15.27 -3.15 -12.91
N ASP A 168 15.07 -2.10 -13.72
CA ASP A 168 16.14 -1.27 -14.26
C ASP A 168 16.27 0.07 -13.49
N HIS A 169 16.33 0.01 -12.17
CA HIS A 169 16.61 1.16 -11.32
C HIS A 169 17.99 1.80 -11.61
N SER A 170 18.89 1.09 -12.31
CA SER A 170 20.16 1.61 -12.83
C SER A 170 20.02 2.61 -13.98
N SER A 171 18.92 2.57 -14.75
CA SER A 171 18.66 3.51 -15.85
C SER A 171 17.84 4.74 -15.44
N ILE A 172 17.33 4.78 -14.20
CA ILE A 172 16.87 6.02 -13.57
C ILE A 172 18.12 6.89 -13.36
N ALA A 173 18.35 7.81 -14.29
CA ALA A 173 19.57 8.60 -14.34
C ALA A 173 19.76 9.33 -13.00
N LYS A 174 20.89 9.05 -12.34
CA LYS A 174 21.38 9.86 -11.24
C LYS A 174 21.77 11.20 -11.84
N GLU A 175 21.07 12.26 -11.42
CA GLU A 175 21.36 13.68 -11.62
C GLU A 175 22.58 13.99 -12.52
N ASP A 176 22.42 13.84 -13.83
CA ASP A 176 23.22 14.60 -14.80
C ASP A 176 22.25 15.53 -15.51
N ALA A 177 21.94 16.65 -14.85
CA ALA A 177 21.12 17.75 -15.36
C ALA A 177 21.68 18.39 -16.66
N ASN A 178 22.84 17.93 -17.13
CA ASN A 178 23.54 18.39 -18.33
C ASN A 178 23.46 17.41 -19.51
N ALA A 179 22.80 16.26 -19.37
CA ALA A 179 22.46 15.46 -20.54
C ALA A 179 21.37 16.22 -21.30
N GLY A 180 21.73 16.87 -22.41
CA GLY A 180 20.88 17.75 -23.22
C GLY A 180 19.72 17.05 -23.92
N PHE A 181 18.91 16.31 -23.16
CA PHE A 181 17.66 15.74 -23.63
C PHE A 181 16.74 16.89 -24.02
N LYS A 182 16.26 16.87 -25.26
CA LYS A 182 15.25 17.82 -25.69
C LYS A 182 13.97 17.52 -24.93
N ASN A 183 13.32 18.57 -24.43
CA ASN A 183 11.99 18.44 -23.85
C ASN A 183 10.98 18.26 -24.98
N SER A 184 10.80 17.02 -25.44
CA SER A 184 9.93 16.62 -26.54
C SER A 184 9.05 15.45 -26.12
N GLU A 185 7.76 15.53 -26.43
CA GLU A 185 6.78 14.49 -26.15
C GLU A 185 6.88 13.25 -27.07
N GLU A 186 7.53 13.40 -28.21
CA GLU A 186 7.72 12.36 -29.23
C GLU A 186 9.04 11.60 -29.03
N GLU A 187 10.06 12.29 -28.50
CA GLU A 187 11.37 11.69 -28.22
C GLU A 187 11.32 10.82 -26.95
N LYS A 188 12.07 9.72 -26.98
CA LYS A 188 12.23 8.84 -25.82
C LYS A 188 13.13 9.53 -24.79
N MET A 189 12.72 9.53 -23.53
CA MET A 189 13.48 10.19 -22.44
C MET A 189 13.73 9.23 -21.28
N PRO A 190 14.90 9.29 -20.62
CA PRO A 190 15.12 8.57 -19.38
C PRO A 190 14.27 9.15 -18.25
N LEU A 191 13.86 8.29 -17.31
CA LEU A 191 13.12 8.72 -16.13
C LEU A 191 14.07 9.42 -15.16
N LEU A 192 14.05 10.76 -15.13
CA LEU A 192 14.79 11.59 -14.18
C LEU A 192 13.89 11.99 -13.01
N LEU A 193 14.15 11.46 -11.82
CA LEU A 193 13.41 11.80 -10.61
C LEU A 193 14.15 12.87 -9.82
N SER A 194 13.78 14.14 -10.00
CA SER A 194 14.25 15.24 -9.15
C SER A 194 13.23 15.53 -8.05
N THR A 195 13.49 15.06 -6.83
CA THR A 195 12.56 15.24 -5.69
C THR A 195 13.03 16.36 -4.78
N LYS A 196 12.17 17.34 -4.51
CA LYS A 196 12.52 18.48 -3.63
C LYS A 196 12.17 18.23 -2.18
N ARG A 197 11.09 17.48 -1.92
CA ARG A 197 10.61 17.13 -0.58
C ARG A 197 10.38 15.64 -0.44
N THR A 198 10.51 15.16 0.78
CA THR A 198 10.32 13.75 1.13
C THR A 198 9.38 13.65 2.32
N PHE A 199 8.33 12.86 2.18
CA PHE A 199 7.39 12.53 3.24
C PHE A 199 7.50 11.05 3.59
N GLU A 200 7.45 10.72 4.87
CA GLU A 200 7.49 9.35 5.35
C GLU A 200 6.13 8.96 5.93
N ILE A 201 5.59 7.83 5.46
CA ILE A 201 4.46 7.16 6.10
C ILE A 201 4.98 6.36 7.30
N LEU A 202 4.51 6.70 8.49
CA LEU A 202 4.98 6.14 9.76
C LEU A 202 4.12 4.96 10.25
N GLY A 203 2.95 4.75 9.67
CA GLY A 203 2.00 3.70 10.06
C GLY A 203 0.87 4.23 10.92
N PHE A 204 0.24 3.35 11.69
CA PHE A 204 -0.87 3.68 12.57
C PHE A 204 -0.40 4.19 13.93
N THR A 205 -1.15 5.12 14.54
CA THR A 205 -1.10 5.36 15.99
C THR A 205 -1.88 4.29 16.74
N SER A 206 -1.80 4.29 18.08
CA SER A 206 -2.66 3.44 18.92
C SER A 206 -4.15 3.62 18.64
N GLU A 207 -4.62 4.87 18.50
CA GLU A 207 -6.04 5.13 18.20
C GLU A 207 -6.43 4.58 16.82
N GLN A 208 -5.52 4.70 15.85
CA GLN A 208 -5.77 4.22 14.49
C GLN A 208 -5.78 2.70 14.39
N VAL A 209 -5.03 1.98 15.24
CA VAL A 209 -5.14 0.52 15.34
C VAL A 209 -6.52 0.14 15.86
N GLU A 210 -7.02 0.79 16.91
CA GLU A 210 -8.36 0.53 17.44
C GLU A 210 -9.46 0.86 16.41
N GLU A 211 -9.34 2.02 15.75
CA GLU A 211 -10.23 2.43 14.65
C GLU A 211 -10.23 1.40 13.52
N TYR A 212 -9.05 0.86 13.18
CA TYR A 212 -8.93 -0.17 12.15
C TYR A 212 -9.66 -1.45 12.56
N VAL A 213 -9.49 -1.93 13.80
CA VAL A 213 -10.19 -3.12 14.32
C VAL A 213 -11.71 -2.91 14.28
N GLN A 214 -12.18 -1.72 14.65
CA GLN A 214 -13.59 -1.35 14.57
C GLN A 214 -14.11 -1.40 13.12
N LYS A 215 -13.41 -0.78 12.17
CA LYS A 215 -13.78 -0.81 10.75
C LYS A 215 -13.74 -2.24 10.18
N PHE A 216 -12.76 -3.04 10.61
CA PHE A 216 -12.55 -4.41 10.15
C PHE A 216 -13.70 -5.35 10.53
N THR A 217 -14.18 -5.22 11.76
CA THR A 217 -15.28 -6.04 12.30
C THR A 217 -16.67 -5.50 11.95
N ALA A 218 -16.74 -4.32 11.32
CA ALA A 218 -17.96 -3.65 10.94
C ALA A 218 -18.95 -3.55 12.12
N ASN A 219 -20.09 -4.24 12.04
CA ASN A 219 -21.14 -4.20 13.07
C ASN A 219 -21.07 -5.36 14.08
N ASP A 220 -20.09 -6.28 13.96
CA ASP A 220 -19.92 -7.38 14.91
C ASP A 220 -19.22 -6.89 16.19
N LYS A 221 -20.02 -6.43 17.15
CA LYS A 221 -19.53 -5.90 18.43
C LYS A 221 -18.79 -6.96 19.25
N ILE A 222 -19.20 -8.22 19.17
CA ILE A 222 -18.59 -9.31 19.96
C ILE A 222 -17.20 -9.62 19.40
N ALA A 223 -17.09 -9.79 18.08
CA ALA A 223 -15.79 -10.00 17.43
C ALA A 223 -14.87 -8.81 17.66
N ARG A 224 -15.39 -7.58 17.57
CA ARG A 224 -14.62 -6.35 17.84
C ARG A 224 -13.99 -6.35 19.22
N GLU A 225 -14.80 -6.58 20.26
CA GLU A 225 -14.34 -6.57 21.65
C GLU A 225 -13.23 -7.61 21.87
N LYS A 226 -13.47 -8.84 21.40
CA LYS A 226 -12.50 -9.93 21.55
C LYS A 226 -11.20 -9.71 20.81
N ILE A 227 -11.27 -9.25 19.56
CA ILE A 227 -10.08 -8.98 18.74
C ILE A 227 -9.28 -7.84 19.36
N TRP A 228 -9.95 -6.76 19.76
CA TRP A 228 -9.29 -5.62 20.38
C TRP A 228 -8.64 -5.99 21.72
N GLN A 229 -9.36 -6.70 22.59
CA GLN A 229 -8.82 -7.18 23.86
C GLN A 229 -7.57 -8.04 23.66
N HIS A 230 -7.60 -8.98 22.72
CA HIS A 230 -6.46 -9.86 22.43
C HIS A 230 -5.25 -9.13 21.84
N ILE A 231 -5.49 -8.17 20.93
CA ILE A 231 -4.44 -7.34 20.34
C ILE A 231 -3.82 -6.45 21.41
N SER A 232 -4.63 -5.69 22.15
CA SER A 232 -4.16 -4.70 23.13
C SER A 232 -3.46 -5.33 24.34
N SER A 233 -3.83 -6.56 24.74
CA SER A 233 -3.21 -7.26 25.87
C SER A 233 -1.90 -7.98 25.54
N ASN A 234 -1.54 -8.12 24.25
CA ASN A 234 -0.34 -8.84 23.83
C ASN A 234 0.60 -7.92 23.05
N ILE A 235 1.64 -7.43 23.73
CA ILE A 235 2.62 -6.49 23.18
C ILE A 235 3.30 -6.97 21.89
N ASN A 236 3.50 -8.29 21.74
CA ASN A 236 4.13 -8.86 20.55
C ASN A 236 3.22 -8.77 19.33
N ILE A 237 1.90 -8.90 19.52
CA ILE A 237 0.91 -8.72 18.47
C ILE A 237 0.68 -7.22 18.25
N TYR A 238 0.49 -6.47 19.32
CA TYR A 238 0.16 -5.04 19.27
C TYR A 238 1.22 -4.23 18.52
N SER A 239 2.51 -4.45 18.82
CA SER A 239 3.63 -3.77 18.14
C SER A 239 3.70 -4.01 16.63
N LEU A 240 3.12 -5.11 16.13
CA LEU A 240 3.04 -5.36 14.68
C LEU A 240 1.89 -4.60 14.03
N CYS A 241 0.78 -4.38 14.73
CA CYS A 241 -0.42 -3.72 14.19
C CYS A 241 -0.20 -2.26 13.79
N TYR A 242 0.89 -1.63 14.22
CA TYR A 242 1.31 -0.32 13.75
C TYR A 242 1.63 -0.31 12.24
N ILE A 243 1.98 -1.48 11.68
CA ILE A 243 2.10 -1.67 10.23
C ILE A 243 0.74 -2.16 9.68
N PRO A 244 0.07 -1.40 8.80
CA PRO A 244 -1.27 -1.72 8.33
C PRO A 244 -1.45 -3.13 7.74
N VAL A 245 -0.47 -3.65 6.96
CA VAL A 245 -0.59 -5.01 6.42
C VAL A 245 -0.59 -6.08 7.53
N ASN A 246 0.19 -5.88 8.60
CA ASN A 246 0.22 -6.82 9.71
C ASN A 246 -1.09 -6.73 10.50
N CYS A 247 -1.62 -5.53 10.72
CA CYS A 247 -2.92 -5.33 11.34
C CYS A 247 -4.03 -6.06 10.56
N PHE A 248 -4.03 -5.95 9.22
CA PHE A 248 -4.93 -6.69 8.34
C PHE A 248 -4.80 -8.21 8.50
N ILE A 249 -3.57 -8.74 8.48
CA ILE A 249 -3.29 -10.17 8.62
C ILE A 249 -3.78 -10.70 9.96
N ILE A 250 -3.44 -10.00 11.06
CA ILE A 250 -3.82 -10.35 12.42
C ILE A 250 -5.33 -10.32 12.56
N CYS A 251 -6.00 -9.24 12.15
CA CYS A 251 -7.46 -9.13 12.24
C CYS A 251 -8.16 -10.22 11.41
N SER A 252 -7.67 -10.51 10.20
CA SER A 252 -8.20 -11.58 9.34
C SER A 252 -8.09 -12.94 10.02
N CYS A 253 -6.93 -13.25 10.60
CA CYS A 253 -6.70 -14.50 11.31
C CYS A 253 -7.60 -14.62 12.54
N LEU A 254 -7.65 -13.59 13.39
CA LEU A 254 -8.42 -13.64 14.64
C LEU A 254 -9.93 -13.72 14.37
N LEU A 255 -10.44 -12.95 13.40
CA LEU A 255 -11.84 -12.99 13.01
C LEU A 255 -12.23 -14.40 12.51
N GLN A 256 -11.41 -14.99 11.67
CA GLN A 256 -11.67 -16.34 11.16
C GLN A 256 -11.64 -17.38 12.27
N VAL A 257 -10.68 -17.27 13.22
CA VAL A 257 -10.65 -18.14 14.39
C VAL A 257 -11.96 -17.98 15.16
N LEU A 258 -12.40 -16.77 15.48
CA LEU A 258 -13.65 -16.53 16.20
C LEU A 258 -14.88 -17.12 15.50
N MET A 259 -14.95 -17.05 14.16
CA MET A 259 -16.04 -17.63 13.38
C MET A 259 -16.18 -19.15 13.58
N PHE A 260 -15.10 -19.89 13.86
CA PHE A 260 -15.18 -21.33 14.18
C PHE A 260 -15.86 -21.63 15.51
N TYR A 261 -15.87 -20.68 16.44
CA TYR A 261 -16.39 -20.88 17.80
C TYR A 261 -17.75 -20.23 18.02
N SER A 262 -18.34 -19.58 17.00
CA SER A 262 -19.64 -18.89 17.07
C SER A 262 -20.85 -19.81 17.38
N GLY A 263 -20.64 -21.10 17.67
CA GLY A 263 -21.64 -22.06 18.15
C GLY A 263 -21.39 -22.65 19.54
N SER A 264 -20.31 -22.26 20.23
CA SER A 264 -19.93 -22.73 21.57
C SER A 264 -19.73 -21.55 22.52
N ASP A 265 -19.89 -21.76 23.83
CA ASP A 265 -19.59 -20.73 24.84
C ASP A 265 -18.23 -20.10 24.55
N LEU A 266 -18.29 -18.82 24.23
CA LEU A 266 -17.20 -18.01 23.73
C LEU A 266 -16.12 -17.73 24.80
N THR A 267 -16.31 -18.26 26.01
CA THR A 267 -15.39 -18.26 27.16
C THR A 267 -14.39 -19.42 27.02
N GLY A 268 -13.21 -19.16 26.47
CA GLY A 268 -12.16 -20.17 26.30
C GLY A 268 -11.67 -20.39 24.87
N VAL A 269 -12.08 -19.57 23.91
CA VAL A 269 -11.53 -19.58 22.54
C VAL A 269 -10.04 -19.25 22.60
N GLY A 270 -9.19 -20.25 22.35
CA GLY A 270 -7.73 -20.10 22.34
C GLY A 270 -7.26 -19.32 21.11
N LEU A 271 -7.33 -17.99 21.17
CA LEU A 271 -6.79 -17.13 20.11
C LEU A 271 -5.26 -17.29 20.03
N PRO A 272 -4.68 -17.32 18.81
CA PRO A 272 -3.23 -17.49 18.65
C PRO A 272 -2.47 -16.32 19.28
N THR A 273 -1.55 -16.63 20.19
CA THR A 273 -0.76 -15.65 20.95
C THR A 273 0.63 -15.43 20.35
N LYS A 274 1.15 -16.40 19.60
CA LYS A 274 2.46 -16.33 18.94
C LYS A 274 2.32 -15.80 17.52
N ILE A 275 3.19 -14.86 17.15
CA ILE A 275 3.28 -14.30 15.79
C ILE A 275 3.37 -15.41 14.74
N THR A 276 4.24 -16.39 14.94
CA THR A 276 4.41 -17.53 14.02
C THR A 276 3.11 -18.31 13.81
N GLN A 277 2.31 -18.50 14.86
CA GLN A 277 1.02 -19.18 14.75
C GLN A 277 0.02 -18.35 13.94
N ILE A 278 0.01 -17.03 14.13
CA ILE A 278 -0.84 -16.11 13.35
C ILE A 278 -0.47 -16.18 11.87
N TYR A 279 0.81 -16.05 11.51
CA TYR A 279 1.23 -16.10 10.11
C TYR A 279 0.98 -17.47 9.48
N LYS A 280 1.25 -18.58 10.19
CA LYS A 280 0.93 -19.93 9.71
C LYS A 280 -0.57 -20.06 9.37
N LYS A 281 -1.44 -19.67 10.29
CA LYS A 281 -2.90 -19.69 10.09
C LYS A 281 -3.31 -18.77 8.94
N ALA A 282 -2.87 -17.51 8.96
CA ALA A 282 -3.22 -16.54 7.92
C ALA A 282 -2.81 -17.00 6.52
N THR A 283 -1.63 -17.60 6.38
CA THR A 283 -1.15 -18.19 5.12
C THR A 283 -2.11 -19.26 4.60
N LYS A 284 -2.54 -20.21 5.44
CA LYS A 284 -3.54 -21.22 5.08
C LYS A 284 -4.87 -20.58 4.69
N LEU A 285 -5.34 -19.61 5.48
CA LEU A 285 -6.59 -18.91 5.23
C LEU A 285 -6.60 -18.19 3.89
N PHE A 286 -5.53 -17.47 3.56
CA PHE A 286 -5.43 -16.79 2.27
C PHE A 286 -5.27 -17.77 1.12
N PHE A 287 -4.53 -18.86 1.31
CA PHE A 287 -4.46 -19.91 0.31
C PHE A 287 -5.84 -20.46 0.01
N TYR A 288 -6.59 -20.91 1.02
CA TYR A 288 -7.92 -21.47 0.83
C TYR A 288 -8.87 -20.47 0.19
N LYS A 289 -8.87 -19.22 0.67
CA LYS A 289 -9.76 -18.16 0.17
C LYS A 289 -9.48 -17.76 -1.29
N HIS A 290 -8.24 -17.83 -1.74
CA HIS A 290 -7.84 -17.31 -3.05
C HIS A 290 -7.49 -18.40 -4.08
N ASN A 291 -7.25 -19.64 -3.64
CA ASN A 291 -7.04 -20.76 -4.54
C ASN A 291 -8.38 -21.17 -5.17
N LYS A 292 -8.43 -21.20 -6.51
CA LYS A 292 -9.65 -21.50 -7.28
C LYS A 292 -10.28 -22.85 -6.92
N LYS A 293 -9.47 -23.83 -6.51
CA LYS A 293 -9.95 -25.16 -6.13
C LYS A 293 -10.62 -25.18 -4.77
N PHE A 294 -10.14 -24.36 -3.82
CA PHE A 294 -10.53 -24.45 -2.41
C PHE A 294 -11.45 -23.33 -1.92
N ARG A 295 -11.54 -22.21 -2.67
CA ARG A 295 -12.26 -21.00 -2.21
C ARG A 295 -13.74 -21.19 -1.93
N ASP A 296 -14.37 -22.14 -2.61
CA ASP A 296 -15.81 -22.41 -2.54
C ASP A 296 -16.12 -23.63 -1.66
N ILE A 297 -15.09 -24.20 -1.01
CA ILE A 297 -15.19 -25.35 -0.10
C ILE A 297 -15.12 -24.85 1.35
N PRO A 298 -16.04 -25.25 2.23
CA PRO A 298 -15.93 -24.98 3.66
C PRO A 298 -14.72 -25.70 4.26
N HIS A 299 -13.89 -24.98 5.02
CA HIS A 299 -12.74 -25.54 5.73
C HIS A 299 -13.06 -25.68 7.21
N SER A 300 -12.72 -26.84 7.77
CA SER A 300 -12.87 -27.15 9.18
C SER A 300 -11.87 -26.38 10.04
N ARG A 301 -12.17 -26.32 11.33
CA ARG A 301 -11.26 -25.75 12.32
C ARG A 301 -9.95 -26.54 12.35
N GLU A 302 -10.04 -27.87 12.33
CA GLU A 302 -8.92 -28.79 12.42
C GLU A 302 -7.92 -28.58 11.28
N GLU A 303 -8.39 -28.35 10.05
CA GLU A 303 -7.52 -28.10 8.89
C GLU A 303 -6.73 -26.79 9.00
N ILE A 304 -7.35 -25.76 9.59
CA ILE A 304 -6.72 -24.45 9.80
C ILE A 304 -5.85 -24.42 11.05
N GLU A 305 -6.19 -25.21 12.07
CA GLU A 305 -5.43 -25.33 13.31
C GLU A 305 -4.25 -26.29 13.21
N SER A 306 -4.31 -27.28 12.31
CA SER A 306 -3.21 -28.21 12.04
C SER A 306 -1.92 -27.48 11.64
N ASP A 307 -0.76 -28.06 11.91
CA ASP A 307 0.51 -27.60 11.36
C ASP A 307 0.76 -28.14 9.94
N ASP A 308 0.06 -29.22 9.56
CA ASP A 308 0.23 -29.86 8.26
C ASP A 308 -0.42 -29.06 7.13
N LEU A 309 0.26 -28.93 6.01
CA LEU A 309 -0.31 -28.35 4.79
C LEU A 309 -0.94 -29.48 3.97
N PRO A 310 -2.07 -29.24 3.27
CA PRO A 310 -2.52 -30.16 2.23
C PRO A 310 -1.37 -30.46 1.26
N PRO A 311 -1.19 -31.69 0.77
CA PRO A 311 -0.07 -32.03 -0.11
C PRO A 311 0.03 -31.13 -1.35
N GLU A 312 -1.14 -30.76 -1.92
CA GLU A 312 -1.23 -29.82 -3.04
C GLU A 312 -0.75 -28.41 -2.68
N MET A 313 -1.00 -27.99 -1.43
CA MET A 313 -0.52 -26.71 -0.90
C MET A 313 1.00 -26.76 -0.69
N GLU A 314 1.54 -27.86 -0.14
CA GLU A 314 2.96 -27.99 0.15
C GLU A 314 3.84 -27.82 -1.09
N GLU A 315 3.46 -28.46 -2.21
CA GLU A 315 4.22 -28.33 -3.46
C GLU A 315 4.15 -26.90 -4.04
N GLU A 316 2.97 -26.28 -4.05
CA GLU A 316 2.81 -24.90 -4.50
C GLU A 316 3.61 -23.93 -3.62
N PHE A 317 3.54 -24.08 -2.29
CA PHE A 317 4.28 -23.25 -1.34
C PHE A 317 5.78 -23.45 -1.42
N LYS A 318 6.25 -24.67 -1.70
CA LYS A 318 7.68 -24.93 -1.93
C LYS A 318 8.18 -24.12 -3.11
N ARG A 319 7.47 -24.16 -4.26
CA ARG A 319 7.83 -23.38 -5.45
C ARG A 319 7.76 -21.88 -5.19
N LEU A 320 6.71 -21.40 -4.51
CA LEU A 320 6.57 -20.00 -4.14
C LEU A 320 7.67 -19.55 -3.17
N GLY A 321 8.06 -20.41 -2.23
CA GLY A 321 9.15 -20.18 -1.28
C GLY A 321 10.51 -20.10 -1.97
N GLU A 322 10.77 -20.97 -2.95
CA GLU A 322 11.98 -20.92 -3.79
C GLU A 322 12.06 -19.59 -4.56
N ILE A 323 10.95 -19.15 -5.17
CA ILE A 323 10.89 -17.84 -5.86
C ILE A 323 11.12 -16.70 -4.87
N ALA A 324 10.49 -16.72 -3.71
CA ALA A 324 10.63 -15.69 -2.69
C ALA A 324 12.05 -15.63 -2.09
N PHE A 325 12.78 -16.74 -2.08
CA PHE A 325 14.16 -16.79 -1.63
C PHE A 325 15.15 -16.28 -2.70
N MET A 326 14.81 -16.44 -3.98
CA MET A 326 15.63 -15.99 -5.11
C MET A 326 15.44 -14.51 -5.47
N GLY A 327 14.31 -13.89 -5.11
CA GLY A 327 13.97 -12.50 -5.41
C GLY A 327 14.56 -11.49 -4.43
#